data_AF-A0A217EYX3-F1
#
_entry.id   AF-A0A217EYX3-F1
#
_cell.length_a   1.000
_cell.length_b   1.000
_cell.length_c   1.000
_cell.angle_alpha   90.00
_cell.angle_beta   90.00
_cell.angle_gamma   90.00
#
_symmetry.space_group_name_H-M   'P 1'
#
loop_
_entity.id
_entity.type
_entity.pdbx_description
1 polymer ?
#
loop_
_entity_poly.entity_id
_entity_poly.type
_entity_poly.pdbx_seq_one_letter_code
_entity_poly.pdbx_strand_id
1 'polypeptide(L)'
;MAPVAAKFVEQPQVHIVESGIVRSTVFPNKLRDLRRKAGYETLTDFVRETGLKEITYIRLAKIERGQIFPRPDEVVELARLLNVDPMSLFIDTAEKDFDRESWARDHTEASLTFRGGTREDLRIGAALRIRRRELGLSTTDLKKKFGIPAATASRIENAERPFHRWPDKIRKAIAKMMGGASMRDIARSVTAYEQEGRLDAMMAELFSQQSLDQRHNASLLALVQKLPGKRAEKFAAKLEKMMTEKGLVDWSSNLSLVAAAEQPDIVSDDQTMPVLEGRTHDGWTMLSETKKTFTRNFEGPGIALKLDKPVLGMGIPTSALLVFELIDRSEVKGEMVLALIDGPRVRVVSARPAGRGFKLAQVNPEWQSSLSKESNVRVAKLSQIEMA
;
A
#
# COMPACT_ATOMS: atom_id res chain seq x y z
N MET A 1 -15.22 -28.94 34.67
CA MET A 1 -15.66 -28.00 33.61
C MET A 1 -14.97 -28.42 32.32
N ALA A 2 -15.75 -28.79 31.30
CA ALA A 2 -15.20 -29.15 29.99
C ALA A 2 -14.70 -27.88 29.26
N PRO A 3 -13.60 -27.95 28.49
CA PRO A 3 -13.13 -26.81 27.71
C PRO A 3 -14.17 -26.50 26.62
N VAL A 4 -14.60 -25.24 26.59
CA VAL A 4 -15.47 -24.70 25.54
C VAL A 4 -14.68 -24.75 24.24
N ALA A 5 -15.06 -25.64 23.33
CA ALA A 5 -14.52 -25.71 21.99
C ALA A 5 -14.76 -24.35 21.30
N ALA A 6 -13.67 -23.65 20.97
CA ALA A 6 -13.74 -22.49 20.11
C ALA A 6 -14.42 -22.91 18.80
N LYS A 7 -15.62 -22.39 18.55
CA LYS A 7 -16.26 -22.54 17.24
C LYS A 7 -15.34 -21.89 16.21
N PHE A 8 -14.68 -22.72 15.41
CA PHE A 8 -14.07 -22.26 14.16
C PHE A 8 -15.18 -21.61 13.34
N VAL A 9 -15.20 -20.29 13.30
CA VAL A 9 -15.96 -19.56 12.29
C VAL A 9 -15.31 -19.97 10.96
N GLU A 10 -16.05 -20.72 10.13
CA GLU A 10 -15.61 -20.99 8.75
C GLU A 10 -15.32 -19.64 8.10
N GLN A 11 -14.03 -19.36 7.88
CA GLN A 11 -13.64 -18.18 7.13
C GLN A 11 -14.21 -18.36 5.72
N PRO A 12 -14.90 -17.36 5.15
CA PRO A 12 -15.42 -17.46 3.80
C PRO A 12 -14.26 -17.83 2.86
N GLN A 13 -14.43 -18.89 2.06
CA GLN A 13 -13.39 -19.35 1.14
C GLN A 13 -12.97 -18.21 0.22
N VAL A 14 -11.80 -17.63 0.47
CA VAL A 14 -11.27 -16.54 -0.33
C VAL A 14 -10.78 -17.12 -1.66
N HIS A 15 -11.44 -16.73 -2.75
CA HIS A 15 -11.03 -17.14 -4.08
C HIS A 15 -9.68 -16.48 -4.46
N ILE A 16 -8.61 -17.27 -4.44
CA ILE A 16 -7.26 -16.85 -4.82
C ILE A 16 -7.10 -16.92 -6.33
N VAL A 17 -6.71 -15.80 -6.93
CA VAL A 17 -6.46 -15.68 -8.37
C VAL A 17 -5.06 -16.18 -8.69
N GLU A 18 -4.96 -17.43 -9.13
CA GLU A 18 -3.70 -18.06 -9.50
C GLU A 18 -3.19 -17.67 -10.90
N SER A 19 -4.06 -17.09 -11.74
CA SER A 19 -3.69 -16.60 -13.07
C SER A 19 -2.73 -15.40 -13.00
N GLY A 20 -1.45 -15.64 -13.29
CA GLY A 20 -0.41 -14.59 -13.23
C GLY A 20 -0.59 -13.50 -14.28
N ILE A 21 -1.22 -13.82 -15.41
CA ILE A 21 -1.53 -12.84 -16.45
C ILE A 21 -2.58 -11.84 -15.94
N VAL A 22 -3.64 -12.33 -15.27
CA VAL A 22 -4.68 -11.50 -14.63
C VAL A 22 -4.07 -10.61 -13.56
N ARG A 23 -3.23 -11.17 -12.68
CA ARG A 23 -2.53 -10.39 -11.63
C ARG A 23 -1.62 -9.30 -12.20
N SER A 24 -1.02 -9.53 -13.38
CA SER A 24 -0.12 -8.57 -14.03
C SER A 24 -0.84 -7.52 -14.89
N THR A 25 -2.13 -7.72 -15.16
CA THR A 25 -2.99 -6.80 -15.92
C THR A 25 -3.73 -5.89 -14.96
N VAL A 26 -3.13 -4.73 -14.68
CA VAL A 26 -3.66 -3.75 -13.73
C VAL A 26 -4.47 -2.64 -14.39
N PHE A 27 -4.36 -2.44 -15.71
CA PHE A 27 -5.06 -1.37 -16.44
C PHE A 27 -5.49 -1.81 -17.86
N PRO A 28 -6.56 -2.61 -17.99
CA PRO A 28 -7.18 -2.85 -19.30
C PRO A 28 -7.55 -1.55 -20.00
N ASN A 29 -7.25 -1.43 -21.29
CA ASN A 29 -7.41 -0.19 -22.05
C ASN A 29 -7.59 -0.44 -23.55
N LYS A 30 -7.95 0.62 -24.28
CA LYS A 30 -8.19 0.59 -25.74
C LYS A 30 -7.02 1.16 -26.55
N LEU A 31 -5.85 1.37 -25.95
CA LEU A 31 -4.76 2.11 -26.60
C LEU A 31 -4.28 1.41 -27.87
N ARG A 32 -4.10 0.08 -27.83
CA ARG A 32 -3.68 -0.69 -29.01
C ARG A 32 -4.68 -0.58 -30.15
N ASP A 33 -5.96 -0.78 -29.85
CA ASP A 33 -7.03 -0.79 -30.85
C ASP A 33 -7.20 0.59 -31.48
N LEU A 34 -7.17 1.64 -30.67
CA LEU A 34 -7.26 3.03 -31.14
C LEU A 34 -6.03 3.43 -31.95
N ARG A 35 -4.83 3.01 -31.53
CA ARG A 35 -3.59 3.23 -32.26
C ARG A 35 -3.62 2.57 -33.65
N ARG A 36 -4.02 1.30 -33.72
CA ARG A 36 -4.17 0.58 -35.00
C ARG A 36 -5.24 1.20 -35.88
N LYS A 37 -6.39 1.58 -35.30
CA LYS A 37 -7.46 2.28 -36.02
C LYS A 37 -7.00 3.63 -36.59
N ALA A 38 -6.06 4.31 -35.91
CA ALA A 38 -5.45 5.54 -36.38
C ALA A 38 -4.36 5.32 -37.45
N GLY A 39 -4.10 4.07 -37.88
CA GLY A 39 -3.15 3.73 -38.95
C GLY A 39 -1.76 3.34 -38.47
N TYR A 40 -1.50 3.30 -37.15
CA TYR A 40 -0.20 2.93 -36.62
C TYR A 40 -0.18 1.45 -36.25
N GLU A 41 0.38 0.59 -37.11
CA GLU A 41 0.41 -0.86 -36.90
C GLU A 41 1.23 -1.27 -35.68
N THR A 42 2.42 -0.68 -35.52
CA THR A 42 3.31 -0.95 -34.39
C THR A 42 3.46 0.25 -33.44
N LEU A 43 3.87 -0.02 -32.20
CA LEU A 43 4.24 1.03 -31.25
C LEU A 43 5.44 1.86 -31.75
N THR A 44 6.34 1.24 -32.50
CA THR A 44 7.50 1.92 -33.08
C THR A 44 7.05 2.94 -34.13
N ASP A 45 6.09 2.59 -34.97
CA ASP A 45 5.52 3.49 -35.98
C ASP A 45 4.85 4.69 -35.30
N PHE A 46 4.03 4.41 -34.28
CA PHE A 46 3.37 5.46 -33.50
C PHE A 46 4.37 6.43 -32.88
N VAL A 47 5.42 5.95 -32.19
CA VAL A 47 6.43 6.83 -31.57
C VAL A 47 7.19 7.63 -32.63
N ARG A 48 7.58 7.00 -33.74
CA ARG A 48 8.33 7.65 -34.83
C ARG A 48 7.52 8.76 -35.49
N GLU A 49 6.25 8.50 -35.80
CA GLU A 49 5.40 9.40 -36.59
C GLU A 49 4.78 10.51 -35.76
N THR A 50 4.47 10.25 -34.49
CA THR A 50 3.96 11.28 -33.57
C THR A 50 5.05 12.13 -32.94
N GLY A 51 6.29 11.64 -32.94
CA GLY A 51 7.41 12.28 -32.24
C GLY A 51 7.22 12.31 -30.72
N LEU A 52 6.52 11.32 -30.14
CA LEU A 52 6.25 11.23 -28.71
C LEU A 52 7.55 11.16 -27.89
N LYS A 53 7.89 12.22 -27.15
CA LYS A 53 9.11 12.32 -26.31
C LYS A 53 8.86 12.07 -24.83
N GLU A 54 7.70 12.47 -24.33
CA GLU A 54 7.39 12.47 -22.88
C GLU A 54 7.22 11.06 -22.29
N ILE A 55 6.92 10.07 -23.13
CA ILE A 55 6.71 8.69 -22.71
C ILE A 55 7.74 7.80 -23.39
N THR A 56 8.65 7.24 -22.58
CA THR A 56 9.62 6.26 -23.10
C THR A 56 8.91 5.06 -23.74
N TYR A 57 9.49 4.49 -24.80
CA TYR A 57 8.95 3.31 -25.49
C TYR A 57 8.61 2.16 -24.54
N ILE A 58 9.50 1.87 -23.58
CA ILE A 58 9.31 0.79 -22.59
C ILE A 58 8.08 1.06 -21.72
N ARG A 59 7.88 2.31 -21.30
CA ARG A 59 6.72 2.70 -20.49
C ARG A 59 5.44 2.63 -21.32
N LEU A 60 5.46 3.14 -22.55
CA LEU A 60 4.34 3.07 -23.47
C LEU A 60 3.90 1.63 -23.75
N ALA A 61 4.85 0.73 -24.01
CA ALA A 61 4.58 -0.68 -24.22
C ALA A 61 3.92 -1.35 -23.00
N LYS A 62 4.28 -0.93 -21.78
CA LYS A 62 3.64 -1.42 -20.56
C LYS A 62 2.24 -0.84 -20.36
N ILE A 63 2.01 0.43 -20.71
CA ILE A 63 0.68 1.05 -20.68
C ILE A 63 -0.23 0.31 -21.66
N GLU A 64 0.20 0.11 -22.91
CA GLU A 64 -0.61 -0.57 -23.93
C GLU A 64 -0.97 -2.00 -23.52
N ARG A 65 -0.04 -2.75 -22.92
CA ARG A 65 -0.29 -4.11 -22.39
C ARG A 65 -1.07 -4.12 -21.07
N GLY A 66 -1.45 -2.96 -20.54
CA GLY A 66 -2.21 -2.83 -19.29
C GLY A 66 -1.45 -3.23 -18.03
N GLN A 67 -0.11 -3.20 -18.06
CA GLN A 67 0.76 -3.62 -16.95
C GLN A 67 1.03 -2.53 -15.93
N ILE A 68 0.76 -1.28 -16.29
CA ILE A 68 0.90 -0.11 -15.42
C ILE A 68 -0.22 0.88 -15.74
N PHE A 69 -0.59 1.67 -14.73
CA PHE A 69 -1.42 2.84 -14.96
C PHE A 69 -0.58 3.96 -15.60
N PRO A 70 -1.10 4.64 -16.64
CA PRO A 70 -0.52 5.87 -17.13
C PRO A 70 -0.70 6.99 -16.09
N ARG A 71 0.15 8.01 -16.16
CA ARG A 71 -0.07 9.27 -15.43
C ARG A 71 -1.16 10.09 -16.15
N PRO A 72 -1.87 11.01 -15.48
CA PRO A 72 -2.92 11.81 -16.10
C PRO A 72 -2.46 12.60 -17.34
N ASP A 73 -1.27 13.20 -17.29
CA ASP A 73 -0.63 13.90 -18.40
C ASP A 73 -0.36 12.97 -19.59
N GLU A 74 0.06 11.73 -19.31
CA GLU A 74 0.28 10.71 -20.35
C GLU A 74 -1.02 10.31 -21.05
N VAL A 75 -2.12 10.18 -20.30
CA VAL A 75 -3.45 9.89 -20.89
C VAL A 75 -3.87 11.00 -21.84
N VAL A 76 -3.76 12.26 -21.40
CA VAL A 76 -4.14 13.43 -22.19
C VAL A 76 -3.29 13.51 -23.46
N GLU A 77 -1.97 13.32 -23.35
CA GLU A 77 -1.06 13.37 -24.49
C GLU A 77 -1.32 12.25 -25.49
N LEU A 78 -1.50 11.01 -25.02
CA LEU A 78 -1.81 9.87 -25.90
C LEU A 78 -3.14 10.07 -26.63
N ALA A 79 -4.16 10.60 -25.94
CA ALA A 79 -5.45 10.88 -26.53
C ALA A 79 -5.36 11.99 -27.59
N ARG A 80 -4.59 13.05 -27.31
CA ARG A 80 -4.30 14.14 -28.26
C ARG A 80 -3.63 13.60 -29.52
N LEU A 81 -2.59 12.77 -29.38
CA LEU A 81 -1.87 12.18 -30.51
C LEU A 81 -2.74 11.23 -31.36
N LEU A 82 -3.72 10.59 -30.74
CA LEU A 82 -4.68 9.72 -31.42
C LEU A 82 -5.93 10.46 -31.91
N ASN A 83 -6.02 11.77 -31.66
CA ASN A 83 -7.19 12.60 -31.95
C ASN A 83 -8.50 12.02 -31.40
N VAL A 84 -8.48 11.60 -30.13
CA VAL A 84 -9.64 11.06 -29.41
C VAL A 84 -9.83 11.77 -28.07
N ASP A 85 -11.02 11.66 -27.50
CA ASP A 85 -11.30 12.07 -26.12
C ASP A 85 -10.51 11.17 -25.14
N PRO A 86 -9.86 11.72 -24.07
CA PRO A 86 -9.09 10.96 -23.10
C PRO A 86 -9.80 9.74 -22.52
N MET A 87 -11.10 9.85 -22.23
CA MET A 87 -11.88 8.75 -21.69
C MET A 87 -12.12 7.62 -22.71
N SER A 88 -11.85 7.85 -23.99
CA SER A 88 -11.93 6.81 -25.03
C SER A 88 -10.81 5.78 -24.92
N LEU A 89 -9.70 6.11 -24.26
CA LEU A 89 -8.61 5.16 -23.99
C LEU A 89 -8.99 4.09 -22.96
N PHE A 90 -10.06 4.29 -22.19
CA PHE A 90 -10.44 3.44 -21.08
C PHE A 90 -11.41 2.33 -21.52
N ILE A 91 -11.31 1.19 -20.83
CA ILE A 91 -12.33 0.15 -20.84
C ILE A 91 -13.12 0.28 -19.54
N ASP A 92 -14.44 0.18 -19.63
CA ASP A 92 -15.29 0.07 -18.45
C ASP A 92 -15.25 -1.38 -17.95
N THR A 93 -14.37 -1.67 -17.00
CA THR A 93 -14.21 -3.01 -16.43
C THR A 93 -15.38 -3.42 -15.52
N ALA A 94 -16.34 -2.54 -15.28
CA ALA A 94 -17.56 -2.86 -14.55
C ALA A 94 -18.70 -3.33 -15.47
N GLU A 95 -18.51 -3.28 -16.80
CA GLU A 95 -19.45 -3.89 -17.75
C GLU A 95 -19.50 -5.41 -17.55
N LYS A 96 -20.71 -5.97 -17.63
CA LYS A 96 -20.99 -7.38 -17.29
C LYS A 96 -20.22 -8.36 -18.18
N ASP A 97 -19.95 -7.97 -19.42
CA ASP A 97 -19.36 -8.85 -20.44
C ASP A 97 -17.84 -8.68 -20.56
N PHE A 98 -17.22 -7.85 -19.71
CA PHE A 98 -15.77 -7.67 -19.72
C PHE A 98 -15.07 -8.83 -18.99
N ASP A 99 -14.36 -9.67 -19.74
CA ASP A 99 -13.45 -10.67 -19.19
C ASP A 99 -11.99 -10.19 -19.22
N ARG A 100 -11.45 -9.93 -18.02
CA ARG A 100 -10.06 -9.48 -17.82
C ARG A 100 -9.05 -10.51 -18.29
N GLU A 101 -9.33 -11.82 -18.13
CA GLU A 101 -8.38 -12.86 -18.51
C GLU A 101 -8.28 -12.98 -20.03
N SER A 102 -9.43 -13.06 -20.72
CA SER A 102 -9.46 -13.05 -22.19
C SER A 102 -8.78 -11.80 -22.76
N TRP A 103 -9.14 -10.61 -22.25
CA TRP A 103 -8.47 -9.36 -22.67
C TRP A 103 -6.96 -9.44 -22.47
N ALA A 104 -6.51 -9.92 -21.31
CA ALA A 104 -5.08 -10.00 -20.99
C ALA A 104 -4.34 -10.96 -21.93
N ARG A 105 -4.95 -12.10 -22.31
CA ARG A 105 -4.35 -13.07 -23.25
C ARG A 105 -4.17 -12.46 -24.64
N ASP A 106 -5.15 -11.70 -25.11
CA ASP A 106 -5.09 -11.04 -26.42
C ASP A 106 -4.09 -9.87 -26.43
N HIS A 107 -3.87 -9.24 -25.26
CA HIS A 107 -3.10 -8.01 -25.15
C HIS A 107 -1.66 -8.19 -24.64
N THR A 108 -1.32 -9.38 -24.17
CA THR A 108 -0.01 -9.72 -23.61
C THR A 108 0.77 -10.61 -24.59
N GLU A 109 2.06 -10.35 -24.78
CA GLU A 109 2.91 -11.18 -25.64
C GLU A 109 2.96 -12.64 -25.15
N ALA A 110 3.07 -13.58 -26.09
CA ALA A 110 3.22 -15.01 -25.78
C ALA A 110 4.45 -15.32 -24.88
N SER A 111 5.47 -14.46 -24.86
CA SER A 111 6.61 -14.60 -23.93
C SER A 111 6.24 -14.32 -22.47
N LEU A 112 5.11 -13.64 -22.26
CA LEU A 112 4.60 -13.21 -20.97
C LEU A 112 3.36 -14.03 -20.55
N THR A 113 2.87 -14.95 -21.37
CA THR A 113 1.76 -15.87 -21.01
C THR A 113 2.19 -16.93 -19.99
N PHE A 114 3.50 -17.17 -19.83
CA PHE A 114 4.06 -17.99 -18.74
C PHE A 114 4.30 -17.18 -17.44
N ARG A 115 3.71 -15.98 -17.32
CA ARG A 115 3.70 -15.25 -16.05
C ARG A 115 2.77 -15.94 -15.06
N GLY A 116 3.28 -16.12 -13.86
CA GLY A 116 2.61 -16.84 -12.79
C GLY A 116 3.56 -17.79 -12.09
N GLY A 117 3.71 -17.59 -10.79
CA GLY A 117 4.20 -18.64 -9.90
C GLY A 117 3.09 -19.64 -9.56
N THR A 118 3.48 -20.80 -9.05
CA THR A 118 2.57 -21.79 -8.45
C THR A 118 1.92 -21.22 -7.19
N ARG A 119 0.97 -21.95 -6.62
CA ARG A 119 0.42 -21.62 -5.29
C ARG A 119 1.51 -21.53 -4.22
N GLU A 120 2.58 -22.32 -4.34
CA GLU A 120 3.74 -22.24 -3.46
C GLU A 120 4.51 -20.93 -3.62
N ASP A 121 4.69 -20.45 -4.86
CA ASP A 121 5.33 -19.15 -5.12
C ASP A 121 4.50 -17.98 -4.56
N LEU A 122 3.17 -18.07 -4.64
CA LEU A 122 2.26 -17.11 -4.00
C LEU A 122 2.48 -17.09 -2.48
N ARG A 123 2.55 -18.26 -1.85
CA ARG A 123 2.83 -18.38 -0.41
C ARG A 123 4.18 -17.79 -0.03
N ILE A 124 5.23 -18.00 -0.84
CA ILE A 124 6.54 -17.37 -0.65
C ILE A 124 6.42 -15.84 -0.75
N GLY A 125 5.70 -15.34 -1.75
CA GLY A 125 5.47 -13.90 -1.94
C GLY A 125 4.73 -13.27 -0.76
N ALA A 126 3.69 -13.93 -0.24
CA ALA A 126 2.95 -13.52 0.95
C ALA A 126 3.83 -13.53 2.21
N ALA A 127 4.56 -14.62 2.47
CA ALA A 127 5.48 -14.72 3.59
C ALA A 127 6.56 -13.64 3.57
N LEU A 128 7.09 -13.32 2.39
CA LEU A 128 8.05 -12.23 2.21
C LEU A 128 7.45 -10.87 2.57
N ARG A 129 6.20 -10.61 2.16
CA ARG A 129 5.48 -9.37 2.49
C ARG A 129 5.24 -9.26 3.99
N ILE A 130 4.85 -10.34 4.67
CA ILE A 130 4.70 -10.39 6.13
C ILE A 130 6.04 -10.02 6.77
N ARG A 131 7.11 -10.73 6.44
CA ARG A 131 8.43 -10.50 7.02
C ARG A 131 8.93 -9.08 6.78
N ARG A 132 8.68 -8.53 5.59
CA ARG A 132 9.05 -7.15 5.28
C ARG A 132 8.34 -6.15 6.19
N ARG A 133 7.04 -6.34 6.44
CA ARG A 133 6.24 -5.50 7.33
C ARG A 133 6.72 -5.60 8.78
N GLU A 134 7.03 -6.81 9.26
CA GLU A 134 7.62 -7.01 10.60
C GLU A 134 8.92 -6.25 10.80
N LEU A 135 9.76 -6.18 9.76
CA LEU A 135 11.01 -5.44 9.79
C LEU A 135 10.84 -3.92 9.63
N GLY A 136 9.60 -3.45 9.45
CA GLY A 136 9.27 -2.04 9.20
C GLY A 136 9.88 -1.52 7.89
N LEU A 137 9.99 -2.37 6.86
CA LEU A 137 10.69 -2.03 5.63
C LEU A 137 9.76 -1.73 4.45
N SER A 138 10.14 -0.72 3.67
CA SER A 138 9.62 -0.53 2.31
C SER A 138 10.35 -1.46 1.32
N THR A 139 9.83 -1.57 0.10
CA THR A 139 10.53 -2.32 -0.97
C THR A 139 11.83 -1.64 -1.41
N THR A 140 11.93 -0.32 -1.27
CA THR A 140 13.14 0.46 -1.59
C THR A 140 14.27 0.24 -0.58
N ASP A 141 13.94 -0.01 0.69
CA ASP A 141 14.92 -0.31 1.74
C ASP A 141 15.69 -1.62 1.50
N LEU A 142 15.06 -2.58 0.82
CA LEU A 142 15.64 -3.90 0.62
C LEU A 142 16.91 -3.89 -0.22
N LYS A 143 17.08 -2.89 -1.08
CA LYS A 143 18.32 -2.75 -1.87
C LYS A 143 19.49 -2.46 -0.94
N LYS A 144 19.32 -1.55 0.02
CA LYS A 144 20.37 -1.14 0.96
C LYS A 144 20.66 -2.23 1.99
N LYS A 145 19.61 -2.86 2.56
CA LYS A 145 19.78 -3.85 3.64
C LYS A 145 20.15 -5.26 3.15
N PHE A 146 19.62 -5.67 2.00
CA PHE A 146 19.72 -7.06 1.53
C PHE A 146 20.22 -7.17 0.08
N GLY A 147 20.47 -6.06 -0.62
CA GLY A 147 20.88 -6.09 -2.03
C GLY A 147 19.77 -6.48 -3.00
N ILE A 148 18.50 -6.41 -2.58
CA ILE A 148 17.34 -6.78 -3.41
C ILE A 148 16.73 -5.50 -4.02
N PRO A 149 16.77 -5.31 -5.35
CA PRO A 149 16.15 -4.14 -5.97
C PRO A 149 14.64 -4.07 -5.67
N ALA A 150 14.09 -2.87 -5.47
CA ALA A 150 12.68 -2.67 -5.13
C ALA A 150 11.72 -3.34 -6.13
N ALA A 151 12.01 -3.21 -7.43
CA ALA A 151 11.26 -3.89 -8.48
C ALA A 151 11.34 -5.42 -8.32
N THR A 152 12.52 -5.97 -8.01
CA THR A 152 12.68 -7.42 -7.80
C THR A 152 11.88 -7.90 -6.61
N ALA A 153 11.93 -7.20 -5.48
CA ALA A 153 11.13 -7.53 -4.31
C ALA A 153 9.62 -7.52 -4.64
N SER A 154 9.13 -6.48 -5.29
CA SER A 154 7.72 -6.38 -5.71
C SER A 154 7.31 -7.55 -6.61
N ARG A 155 8.16 -7.94 -7.57
CA ARG A 155 7.87 -9.07 -8.47
C ARG A 155 7.82 -10.42 -7.77
N ILE A 156 8.65 -10.61 -6.74
CA ILE A 156 8.63 -11.82 -5.91
C ILE A 156 7.36 -11.83 -5.05
N GLU A 157 7.06 -10.72 -4.38
CA GLU A 157 5.86 -10.59 -3.54
C GLU A 157 4.56 -10.82 -4.31
N ASN A 158 4.52 -10.51 -5.61
CA ASN A 158 3.34 -10.74 -6.47
C ASN A 158 3.40 -12.07 -7.25
N ALA A 159 4.42 -12.91 -7.00
CA ALA A 159 4.69 -14.15 -7.73
C ALA A 159 4.58 -13.98 -9.26
N GLU A 160 5.23 -12.95 -9.82
CA GLU A 160 5.21 -12.69 -11.27
C GLU A 160 5.85 -13.84 -12.06
N ARG A 161 6.82 -14.53 -11.45
CA ARG A 161 7.48 -15.72 -12.00
C ARG A 161 7.83 -16.71 -10.90
N PRO A 162 8.02 -18.00 -11.23
CA PRO A 162 8.41 -19.01 -10.26
C PRO A 162 9.67 -18.64 -9.47
N PHE A 163 9.66 -18.92 -8.17
CA PHE A 163 10.68 -18.44 -7.24
C PHE A 163 12.06 -19.03 -7.56
N HIS A 164 12.10 -20.29 -7.99
CA HIS A 164 13.34 -20.95 -8.41
C HIS A 164 14.02 -20.28 -9.61
N ARG A 165 13.30 -19.49 -10.43
CA ARG A 165 13.87 -18.77 -11.59
C ARG A 165 14.57 -17.45 -11.22
N TRP A 166 14.53 -17.02 -9.96
CA TRP A 166 15.30 -15.86 -9.52
C TRP A 166 16.80 -16.19 -9.40
N PRO A 167 17.71 -15.24 -9.68
CA PRO A 167 19.14 -15.47 -9.51
C PRO A 167 19.49 -15.95 -8.10
N ASP A 168 20.51 -16.79 -7.98
CA ASP A 168 20.90 -17.40 -6.71
C ASP A 168 21.20 -16.37 -5.61
N LYS A 169 21.87 -15.27 -6.00
CA LYS A 169 22.11 -14.11 -5.12
C LYS A 169 20.81 -13.53 -4.53
N ILE A 170 19.74 -13.44 -5.32
CA ILE A 170 18.45 -12.95 -4.86
C ILE A 170 17.79 -13.96 -3.93
N ARG A 171 17.78 -15.25 -4.27
CA ARG A 171 17.20 -16.29 -3.40
C ARG A 171 17.91 -16.36 -2.04
N LYS A 172 19.25 -16.27 -2.02
CA LYS A 172 20.05 -16.17 -0.78
C LYS A 172 19.75 -14.91 0.02
N ALA A 173 19.59 -13.76 -0.64
CA ALA A 173 19.22 -12.52 0.02
C ALA A 173 17.82 -12.61 0.68
N ILE A 174 16.87 -13.28 0.00
CA ILE A 174 15.55 -13.56 0.56
C ILE A 174 15.65 -14.50 1.75
N ALA A 175 16.39 -15.62 1.65
CA ALA A 175 16.61 -16.52 2.78
C ALA A 175 17.17 -15.77 4.01
N LYS A 176 18.15 -14.88 3.80
CA LYS A 176 18.70 -14.00 4.83
C LYS A 176 17.66 -13.07 5.43
N MET A 177 16.81 -12.45 4.61
CA MET A 177 15.72 -11.58 5.08
C MET A 177 14.70 -12.34 5.94
N MET A 178 14.43 -13.61 5.60
CA MET A 178 13.57 -14.52 6.36
C MET A 178 14.24 -15.05 7.64
N GLY A 179 15.49 -14.66 7.93
CA GLY A 179 16.23 -15.07 9.14
C GLY A 179 17.00 -16.39 9.00
N GLY A 180 17.15 -16.92 7.78
CA GLY A 180 17.85 -18.17 7.49
C GLY A 180 18.98 -18.04 6.48
N ALA A 181 19.47 -19.18 5.98
CA ALA A 181 20.55 -19.25 4.99
C ALA A 181 20.18 -20.04 3.73
N SER A 182 19.04 -20.75 3.76
CA SER A 182 18.65 -21.71 2.74
C SER A 182 17.19 -21.61 2.32
N MET A 183 16.84 -22.28 1.22
CA MET A 183 15.46 -22.49 0.79
C MET A 183 14.62 -23.23 1.84
N ARG A 184 15.23 -24.15 2.60
CA ARG A 184 14.56 -24.88 3.68
C ARG A 184 14.13 -23.93 4.81
N ASP A 185 14.90 -22.87 5.05
CA ASP A 185 14.53 -21.87 6.06
C ASP A 185 13.37 -20.99 5.60
N ILE A 186 13.33 -20.65 4.30
CA ILE A 186 12.16 -19.96 3.71
C ILE A 186 10.91 -20.83 3.86
N ALA A 187 10.99 -22.12 3.51
CA ALA A 187 9.86 -23.04 3.66
C ALA A 187 9.40 -23.13 5.12
N ARG A 188 10.33 -23.19 6.08
CA ARG A 188 10.00 -23.18 7.52
C ARG A 188 9.26 -21.92 7.94
N SER A 189 9.71 -20.74 7.50
CA SER A 189 9.01 -19.48 7.79
C SER A 189 7.62 -19.43 7.16
N VAL A 190 7.46 -19.93 5.93
CA VAL A 190 6.15 -20.03 5.27
C VAL A 190 5.21 -20.91 6.09
N THR A 191 5.67 -22.08 6.54
CA THR A 191 4.87 -22.97 7.40
C THR A 191 4.53 -22.33 8.75
N ALA A 192 5.47 -21.61 9.37
CA ALA A 192 5.21 -20.91 10.63
C ALA A 192 4.10 -19.85 10.47
N TYR A 193 4.18 -19.01 9.43
CA TYR A 193 3.13 -18.03 9.15
C TYR A 193 1.77 -18.64 8.78
N GLU A 194 1.77 -19.84 8.17
CA GLU A 194 0.54 -20.60 7.92
C GLU A 194 -0.09 -21.10 9.22
N GLN A 195 0.71 -21.67 10.13
CA GLN A 195 0.25 -22.13 11.43
C GLN A 195 -0.27 -20.99 12.32
N GLU A 196 0.29 -19.79 12.17
CA GLU A 196 -0.18 -18.55 12.82
C GLU A 196 -1.44 -17.95 12.15
N GLY A 197 -1.93 -18.50 11.04
CA GLY A 197 -3.05 -17.94 10.26
C GLY A 197 -2.74 -16.66 9.47
N ARG A 198 -1.54 -16.10 9.63
CA ARG A 198 -1.11 -14.84 9.00
C ARG A 198 -0.85 -14.99 7.51
N LEU A 199 -0.46 -16.19 7.07
CA LEU A 199 -0.23 -16.47 5.65
C LEU A 199 -1.54 -16.37 4.85
N ASP A 200 -2.63 -16.95 5.35
CA ASP A 200 -3.92 -16.93 4.65
C ASP A 200 -4.49 -15.52 4.55
N ALA A 201 -4.37 -14.73 5.62
CA ALA A 201 -4.70 -13.31 5.61
C ALA A 201 -3.92 -12.54 4.52
N MET A 202 -2.61 -12.75 4.45
CA MET A 202 -1.77 -12.08 3.46
C MET A 202 -2.03 -12.59 2.03
N MET A 203 -2.31 -13.88 1.87
CA MET A 203 -2.66 -14.47 0.58
C MET A 203 -3.97 -13.88 0.06
N ALA A 204 -4.97 -13.74 0.94
CA ALA A 204 -6.21 -13.04 0.63
C ALA A 204 -5.93 -11.58 0.25
N GLU A 205 -5.15 -10.86 1.06
CA GLU A 205 -4.79 -9.45 0.82
C GLU A 205 -4.07 -9.26 -0.52
N LEU A 206 -3.19 -10.17 -0.94
CA LEU A 206 -2.39 -10.01 -2.15
C LEU A 206 -3.04 -10.59 -3.41
N PHE A 207 -3.84 -11.63 -3.29
CA PHE A 207 -4.19 -12.48 -4.43
C PHE A 207 -5.67 -12.81 -4.54
N SER A 208 -6.53 -12.37 -3.61
CA SER A 208 -7.97 -12.57 -3.79
C SER A 208 -8.51 -11.74 -4.96
N GLN A 209 -9.58 -12.22 -5.58
CA GLN A 209 -10.28 -11.45 -6.61
C GLN A 209 -10.74 -10.09 -6.08
N GLN A 210 -11.27 -10.06 -4.85
CA GLN A 210 -11.73 -8.84 -4.20
C GLN A 210 -10.59 -7.83 -3.97
N SER A 211 -9.41 -8.29 -3.54
CA SER A 211 -8.20 -7.46 -3.41
C SER A 211 -7.80 -6.83 -4.74
N LEU A 212 -7.76 -7.66 -5.78
CA LEU A 212 -7.32 -7.24 -7.10
C LEU A 212 -8.28 -6.20 -7.67
N ASP A 213 -9.59 -6.43 -7.53
CA ASP A 213 -10.62 -5.49 -7.97
C ASP A 213 -10.61 -4.21 -7.16
N GLN A 214 -10.41 -4.27 -5.85
CA GLN A 214 -10.25 -3.08 -5.03
C GLN A 214 -9.06 -2.24 -5.50
N ARG A 215 -7.85 -2.82 -5.58
CA ARG A 215 -6.63 -2.09 -5.95
C ARG A 215 -6.73 -1.51 -7.36
N HIS A 216 -7.30 -2.27 -8.29
CA HIS A 216 -7.58 -1.82 -9.65
C HIS A 216 -8.53 -0.62 -9.65
N ASN A 217 -9.72 -0.77 -9.05
CA ASN A 217 -10.75 0.27 -9.09
C ASN A 217 -10.34 1.53 -8.33
N ALA A 218 -9.63 1.41 -7.20
CA ALA A 218 -9.09 2.56 -6.47
C ALA A 218 -8.05 3.33 -7.31
N SER A 219 -7.15 2.62 -8.00
CA SER A 219 -6.16 3.25 -8.87
C SER A 219 -6.79 3.89 -10.10
N LEU A 220 -7.80 3.23 -10.68
CA LEU A 220 -8.58 3.75 -11.81
C LEU A 220 -9.34 5.02 -11.41
N LEU A 221 -9.99 5.01 -10.25
CA LEU A 221 -10.70 6.18 -9.73
C LEU A 221 -9.75 7.36 -9.54
N ALA A 222 -8.62 7.14 -8.87
CA ALA A 222 -7.60 8.17 -8.62
C ALA A 222 -7.00 8.74 -9.91
N LEU A 223 -6.92 7.94 -10.98
CA LEU A 223 -6.52 8.39 -12.30
C LEU A 223 -7.61 9.25 -12.95
N VAL A 224 -8.84 8.74 -13.02
CA VAL A 224 -9.95 9.41 -13.72
C VAL A 224 -10.34 10.73 -13.06
N GLN A 225 -10.31 10.82 -11.73
CA GLN A 225 -10.56 12.07 -10.99
C GLN A 225 -9.58 13.20 -11.36
N LYS A 226 -8.41 12.86 -11.90
CA LYS A 226 -7.40 13.83 -12.34
C LYS A 226 -7.50 14.18 -13.83
N LEU A 227 -8.42 13.57 -14.57
CA LEU A 227 -8.65 13.87 -15.98
C LEU A 227 -9.70 14.99 -16.13
N PRO A 228 -9.52 15.90 -17.09
CA PRO A 228 -10.49 16.96 -17.33
C PRO A 228 -11.75 16.43 -18.03
N GLY A 229 -12.89 17.08 -17.75
CA GLY A 229 -14.11 16.98 -18.55
C GLY A 229 -15.25 16.15 -17.93
N LYS A 230 -16.48 16.48 -18.34
CA LYS A 230 -17.73 15.92 -17.79
C LYS A 230 -17.83 14.38 -17.89
N ARG A 231 -17.18 13.78 -18.89
CA ARG A 231 -17.20 12.31 -19.07
C ARG A 231 -16.35 11.62 -18.01
N ALA A 232 -15.20 12.19 -17.65
CA ALA A 232 -14.36 11.70 -16.56
C ALA A 232 -15.07 11.82 -15.22
N GLU A 233 -15.70 12.97 -14.94
CA GLU A 233 -16.50 13.19 -13.72
C GLU A 233 -17.63 12.17 -13.55
N LYS A 234 -18.42 11.95 -14.62
CA LYS A 234 -19.49 10.94 -14.62
C LYS A 234 -18.96 9.52 -14.40
N PHE A 235 -17.82 9.19 -15.01
CA PHE A 235 -17.21 7.87 -14.86
C PHE A 235 -16.68 7.66 -13.44
N ALA A 236 -16.01 8.66 -12.86
CA ALA A 236 -15.56 8.62 -11.47
C ALA A 236 -16.71 8.39 -10.50
N ALA A 237 -17.82 9.15 -10.64
CA ALA A 237 -19.01 8.98 -9.81
C ALA A 237 -19.66 7.59 -9.97
N LYS A 238 -19.73 7.06 -11.20
CA LYS A 238 -20.20 5.68 -11.45
C LYS A 238 -19.31 4.65 -10.75
N LEU A 239 -17.99 4.84 -10.83
CA LEU A 239 -17.01 3.93 -10.26
C LEU A 239 -17.05 3.93 -8.72
N GLU A 240 -17.15 5.11 -8.10
CA GLU A 240 -17.33 5.27 -6.65
C GLU A 240 -18.60 4.57 -6.14
N LYS A 241 -19.72 4.78 -6.83
CA LYS A 241 -20.98 4.12 -6.52
C LYS A 241 -20.85 2.60 -6.59
N MET A 242 -20.27 2.08 -7.68
CA MET A 242 -20.06 0.64 -7.86
C MET A 242 -19.12 0.05 -6.80
N MET A 243 -18.03 0.75 -6.46
CA MET A 243 -17.12 0.33 -5.39
C MET A 243 -17.83 0.27 -4.04
N THR A 244 -18.74 1.21 -3.77
CA THR A 244 -19.53 1.25 -2.53
C THR A 244 -20.53 0.09 -2.48
N GLU A 245 -21.29 -0.12 -3.55
CA GLU A 245 -22.28 -1.21 -3.67
C GLU A 245 -21.63 -2.60 -3.55
N LYS A 246 -20.41 -2.77 -4.06
CA LYS A 246 -19.65 -4.03 -3.97
C LYS A 246 -18.82 -4.18 -2.69
N GLY A 247 -18.88 -3.22 -1.76
CA GLY A 247 -18.07 -3.26 -0.54
C GLY A 247 -16.55 -3.28 -0.80
N LEU A 248 -16.10 -2.62 -1.87
CA LEU A 248 -14.68 -2.47 -2.22
C LEU A 248 -14.05 -1.22 -1.59
N VAL A 249 -14.87 -0.30 -1.09
CA VAL A 249 -14.41 0.78 -0.22
C VAL A 249 -14.03 0.12 1.11
N ASP A 250 -12.82 0.37 1.62
CA ASP A 250 -12.40 -0.07 2.96
C ASP A 250 -11.98 -1.55 3.13
N TRP A 251 -11.71 -2.30 2.06
CA TRP A 251 -11.30 -3.72 2.20
C TRP A 251 -9.83 -3.92 2.64
N SER A 252 -8.94 -2.94 2.42
CA SER A 252 -7.53 -3.02 2.84
C SER A 252 -7.34 -2.74 4.34
N SER A 253 -8.22 -1.91 4.91
CA SER A 253 -8.36 -1.67 6.35
C SER A 253 -9.01 -2.89 7.02
N ASN A 254 -10.01 -3.50 6.38
CA ASN A 254 -10.66 -4.70 6.93
C ASN A 254 -9.85 -6.00 6.81
N LEU A 255 -8.92 -6.16 5.85
CA LEU A 255 -7.94 -7.27 5.88
C LEU A 255 -6.62 -6.95 6.57
N SER A 256 -6.32 -5.67 6.80
CA SER A 256 -5.32 -5.33 7.81
C SER A 256 -5.73 -5.84 9.20
N LEU A 257 -7.01 -6.13 9.43
CA LEU A 257 -7.50 -6.73 10.68
C LEU A 257 -7.17 -8.22 10.83
N VAL A 258 -6.91 -8.99 9.77
CA VAL A 258 -6.50 -10.41 9.90
C VAL A 258 -4.96 -10.54 9.94
N ALA A 259 -4.23 -9.50 9.54
CA ALA A 259 -2.80 -9.34 9.81
C ALA A 259 -2.51 -8.71 11.18
N ALA A 260 -3.54 -8.33 11.95
CA ALA A 260 -3.46 -8.18 13.39
C ALA A 260 -3.62 -9.56 14.04
N ALA A 261 -2.60 -10.42 13.90
CA ALA A 261 -2.18 -11.10 15.12
C ALA A 261 -1.84 -9.95 16.06
N GLU A 262 -2.74 -9.63 17.00
CA GLU A 262 -2.74 -8.45 17.88
C GLU A 262 -1.37 -7.76 17.85
N GLN A 263 -1.18 -6.84 16.89
CA GLN A 263 -0.09 -5.90 17.08
C GLN A 263 -0.61 -5.06 18.24
N PRO A 264 0.05 -5.11 19.40
CA PRO A 264 -0.46 -4.44 20.59
C PRO A 264 -0.80 -3.01 20.18
N ASP A 265 -2.02 -2.60 20.50
CA ASP A 265 -2.41 -1.22 20.26
C ASP A 265 -1.33 -0.35 20.93
N ILE A 266 -0.72 0.53 20.15
CA ILE A 266 0.32 1.42 20.68
C ILE A 266 -0.28 2.38 21.72
N VAL A 267 -1.61 2.53 21.70
CA VAL A 267 -2.42 3.20 22.72
C VAL A 267 -2.66 2.24 23.87
N SER A 268 -2.21 2.66 25.05
CA SER A 268 -2.39 1.92 26.29
C SER A 268 -3.47 2.58 27.13
N ASP A 269 -4.42 1.78 27.61
CA ASP A 269 -5.43 2.20 28.59
C ASP A 269 -4.88 2.17 30.02
N ASP A 270 -3.72 1.54 30.24
CA ASP A 270 -3.10 1.43 31.56
C ASP A 270 -2.42 2.73 32.00
N GLN A 271 -2.46 3.01 33.30
CA GLN A 271 -1.74 4.16 33.87
C GLN A 271 -0.22 4.05 33.66
N THR A 272 0.31 2.82 33.63
CA THR A 272 1.72 2.53 33.34
C THR A 272 1.82 1.94 31.94
N MET A 273 2.29 2.76 31.00
CA MET A 273 2.33 2.45 29.58
C MET A 273 3.73 1.96 29.16
N PRO A 274 3.86 1.09 28.14
CA PRO A 274 5.15 0.79 27.55
C PRO A 274 5.72 2.05 26.87
N VAL A 275 7.03 2.24 27.01
CA VAL A 275 7.76 3.26 26.25
C VAL A 275 8.10 2.67 24.89
N LEU A 276 7.69 3.36 23.84
CA LEU A 276 7.92 2.98 22.45
C LEU A 276 9.11 3.75 21.88
N GLU A 277 9.94 3.09 21.09
CA GLU A 277 11.02 3.74 20.33
C GLU A 277 10.61 3.92 18.87
N GLY A 278 10.75 5.15 18.40
CA GLY A 278 10.32 5.59 17.09
C GLY A 278 11.46 5.76 16.11
N ARG A 279 11.33 5.17 14.92
CA ARG A 279 12.21 5.44 13.77
C ARG A 279 11.48 6.21 12.68
N THR A 280 11.94 7.43 12.41
CA THR A 280 11.24 8.38 11.52
C THR A 280 11.74 8.28 10.08
N HIS A 281 10.81 8.05 9.16
CA HIS A 281 11.02 8.00 7.72
C HIS A 281 9.84 8.66 6.98
N ASP A 282 10.12 9.62 6.10
CA ASP A 282 9.12 10.33 5.29
C ASP A 282 7.92 10.89 6.12
N GLY A 283 8.22 11.34 7.34
CA GLY A 283 7.29 12.04 8.24
C GLY A 283 6.41 11.11 9.06
N TRP A 284 6.51 9.80 8.82
CA TRP A 284 5.95 8.79 9.69
C TRP A 284 7.03 8.17 10.55
N THR A 285 6.71 7.96 11.81
CA THR A 285 7.55 7.28 12.78
C THR A 285 6.98 5.89 13.03
N MET A 286 7.74 4.86 12.67
CA MET A 286 7.43 3.49 13.02
C MET A 286 7.80 3.28 14.49
N LEU A 287 6.85 2.81 15.30
CA LEU A 287 7.09 2.52 16.71
C LEU A 287 7.47 1.06 16.92
N SER A 288 8.28 0.81 17.95
CA SER A 288 8.65 -0.53 18.40
C SER A 288 8.68 -0.54 19.92
N GLU A 289 8.19 -1.62 20.53
CA GLU A 289 8.18 -1.76 21.98
C GLU A 289 9.59 -1.79 22.57
N THR A 290 9.73 -1.23 23.76
CA THR A 290 10.92 -1.36 24.59
C THR A 290 10.57 -2.07 25.90
N LYS A 291 11.59 -2.46 26.66
CA LYS A 291 11.41 -3.02 28.01
C LYS A 291 11.11 -1.95 29.07
N LYS A 292 11.06 -0.66 28.70
CA LYS A 292 10.83 0.45 29.62
C LYS A 292 9.35 0.74 29.69
N THR A 293 8.90 1.21 30.85
CA THR A 293 7.53 1.68 31.07
C THR A 293 7.55 3.11 31.60
N PHE A 294 6.41 3.78 31.50
CA PHE A 294 6.21 5.14 31.98
C PHE A 294 4.82 5.30 32.58
N THR A 295 4.72 5.91 33.75
CA THR A 295 3.44 6.18 34.42
C THR A 295 2.97 7.59 34.10
N ARG A 296 1.86 7.70 33.36
CA ARG A 296 1.27 9.00 32.97
C ARG A 296 0.59 9.70 34.16
N ASN A 297 0.38 11.01 34.03
CA ASN A 297 -0.31 11.83 35.03
C ASN A 297 -1.70 12.34 34.60
N PHE A 298 -2.23 11.83 33.48
CA PHE A 298 -3.58 12.10 33.00
C PHE A 298 -4.44 10.84 33.03
N GLU A 299 -5.74 11.03 33.00
CA GLU A 299 -6.74 9.96 32.90
C GLU A 299 -7.05 9.66 31.43
N GLY A 300 -7.30 8.39 31.12
CA GLY A 300 -7.66 7.96 29.75
C GLY A 300 -6.47 7.53 28.89
N PRO A 301 -6.76 6.93 27.72
CA PRO A 301 -5.77 6.28 26.86
C PRO A 301 -4.64 7.20 26.40
N GLY A 302 -3.44 6.64 26.24
CA GLY A 302 -2.29 7.42 25.79
C GLY A 302 -1.18 6.59 25.17
N ILE A 303 -0.16 7.29 24.66
CA ILE A 303 1.06 6.70 24.10
C ILE A 303 2.29 7.39 24.68
N ALA A 304 3.33 6.62 25.00
CA ALA A 304 4.63 7.13 25.43
C ALA A 304 5.69 6.73 24.41
N LEU A 305 6.37 7.70 23.78
CA LEU A 305 7.31 7.43 22.70
C LEU A 305 8.57 8.30 22.72
N LYS A 306 9.69 7.71 22.29
CA LYS A 306 10.96 8.42 22.02
C LYS A 306 11.21 8.46 20.53
N LEU A 307 11.69 9.59 20.02
CA LEU A 307 11.92 9.79 18.59
C LEU A 307 13.41 9.79 18.25
N ASP A 308 13.79 9.10 17.17
CA ASP A 308 15.16 9.10 16.68
C ASP A 308 15.65 10.45 16.10
N LYS A 309 14.72 11.38 15.81
CA LYS A 309 14.98 12.69 15.19
C LYS A 309 14.02 13.76 15.69
N PRO A 310 14.43 15.05 15.68
CA PRO A 310 13.56 16.15 16.06
C PRO A 310 12.56 16.43 14.92
N VAL A 311 11.27 16.19 15.18
CA VAL A 311 10.20 16.34 14.17
C VAL A 311 9.49 17.70 14.22
N LEU A 312 9.66 18.46 15.32
CA LEU A 312 9.04 19.78 15.54
C LEU A 312 10.05 20.94 15.60
N GLY A 313 11.32 20.71 15.27
CA GLY A 313 12.39 21.72 15.31
C GLY A 313 13.21 21.68 16.61
N MET A 314 13.97 22.76 16.87
CA MET A 314 15.04 22.83 17.89
C MET A 314 14.58 22.78 19.37
N GLY A 315 13.28 22.69 19.65
CA GLY A 315 12.73 22.80 21.00
C GLY A 315 12.56 21.49 21.78
N ILE A 316 12.61 20.33 21.10
CA ILE A 316 12.41 19.01 21.73
C ILE A 316 13.62 18.11 21.42
N PRO A 317 14.41 17.70 22.43
CA PRO A 317 15.53 16.79 22.21
C PRO A 317 15.07 15.42 21.70
N THR A 318 15.91 14.78 20.88
CA THR A 318 15.69 13.40 20.40
C THR A 318 15.69 12.36 21.54
N SER A 319 16.31 12.67 22.67
CA SER A 319 16.33 11.79 23.84
C SER A 319 15.08 11.87 24.71
N ALA A 320 14.25 12.92 24.52
CA ALA A 320 13.08 13.19 25.33
C ALA A 320 11.99 12.12 25.10
N LEU A 321 11.32 11.74 26.17
CA LEU A 321 10.12 10.93 26.12
C LEU A 321 8.91 11.86 25.95
N LEU A 322 8.15 11.64 24.89
CA LEU A 322 6.93 12.37 24.60
C LEU A 322 5.74 11.50 24.95
N VAL A 323 4.83 12.05 25.75
CA VAL A 323 3.65 11.34 26.22
C VAL A 323 2.41 12.07 25.71
N PHE A 324 1.59 11.36 24.96
CA PHE A 324 0.39 11.90 24.35
C PHE A 324 -0.86 11.24 24.92
N GLU A 325 -1.89 12.05 25.13
CA GLU A 325 -3.22 11.64 25.57
C GLU A 325 -4.14 11.59 24.36
N LEU A 326 -4.85 10.48 24.19
CA LEU A 326 -5.83 10.31 23.12
C LEU A 326 -7.01 11.27 23.35
N ILE A 327 -7.39 12.01 22.31
CA ILE A 327 -8.49 12.97 22.37
C ILE A 327 -9.41 12.84 21.17
N ASP A 328 -10.64 13.33 21.33
CA ASP A 328 -11.52 13.54 20.19
C ASP A 328 -11.01 14.69 19.32
N ARG A 329 -11.26 14.60 18.02
CA ARG A 329 -10.83 15.63 17.04
C ARG A 329 -11.47 16.99 17.31
N SER A 330 -12.67 17.00 17.89
CA SER A 330 -13.39 18.22 18.29
C SER A 330 -12.70 18.96 19.44
N GLU A 331 -11.81 18.29 20.19
CA GLU A 331 -11.07 18.87 21.30
C GLU A 331 -9.78 19.58 20.87
N VAL A 332 -9.37 19.45 19.61
CA VAL A 332 -8.22 20.18 19.07
C VAL A 332 -8.55 21.67 19.03
N LYS A 333 -7.76 22.48 19.74
CA LYS A 333 -7.96 23.93 19.89
C LYS A 333 -6.63 24.67 19.96
N GLY A 334 -6.61 25.91 19.48
CA GLY A 334 -5.41 26.75 19.54
C GLY A 334 -4.19 26.12 18.84
N GLU A 335 -2.99 26.49 19.28
CA GLU A 335 -1.76 25.82 18.83
C GLU A 335 -1.49 24.60 19.71
N MET A 336 -1.30 23.44 19.08
CA MET A 336 -1.09 22.17 19.77
C MET A 336 0.01 21.35 19.09
N VAL A 337 0.59 20.43 19.86
CA VAL A 337 1.39 19.33 19.32
C VAL A 337 0.53 18.08 19.36
N LEU A 338 0.37 17.43 18.20
CA LEU A 338 -0.47 16.26 18.04
C LEU A 338 0.34 15.06 17.56
N ALA A 339 -0.02 13.87 18.02
CA ALA A 339 0.34 12.61 17.42
C ALA A 339 -0.84 12.11 16.59
N LEU A 340 -0.62 11.97 15.28
CA LEU A 340 -1.54 11.30 14.37
C LEU A 340 -1.18 9.82 14.34
N ILE A 341 -2.11 8.96 14.77
CA ILE A 341 -1.89 7.53 14.97
C ILE A 341 -2.58 6.75 13.85
N ASP A 342 -1.81 5.97 13.11
CA ASP A 342 -2.25 5.07 12.04
C ASP A 342 -1.62 3.68 12.25
N GLY A 343 -2.32 2.81 12.97
CA GLY A 343 -1.80 1.52 13.44
C GLY A 343 -0.52 1.70 14.27
N PRO A 344 0.59 1.01 13.96
CA PRO A 344 1.86 1.13 14.68
C PRO A 344 2.70 2.36 14.28
N ARG A 345 2.12 3.27 13.50
CA ARG A 345 2.80 4.43 12.95
C ARG A 345 2.25 5.70 13.57
N VAL A 346 3.15 6.59 13.94
CA VAL A 346 2.79 7.90 14.48
C VAL A 346 3.43 8.99 13.68
N ARG A 347 2.70 10.08 13.46
CA ARG A 347 3.22 11.31 12.90
C ARG A 347 2.99 12.42 13.90
N VAL A 348 4.08 12.95 14.47
CA VAL A 348 4.02 14.05 15.44
C VAL A 348 4.08 15.38 14.71
N VAL A 349 3.06 16.22 14.86
CA VAL A 349 2.85 17.45 14.08
C VAL A 349 2.62 18.65 14.99
N SER A 350 3.00 19.83 14.53
CA SER A 350 2.46 21.09 15.06
C SER A 350 1.14 21.38 14.35
N ALA A 351 0.08 21.55 15.12
CA ALA A 351 -1.23 21.99 14.66
C ALA A 351 -1.40 23.47 14.99
N ARG A 352 -1.74 24.29 13.99
CA ARG A 352 -2.03 25.72 14.17
C ARG A 352 -3.36 26.09 13.54
N PRO A 353 -4.14 27.01 14.14
CA PRO A 353 -5.38 27.49 13.53
C PRO A 353 -5.11 28.11 12.16
N ALA A 354 -5.91 27.73 11.16
CA ALA A 354 -5.85 28.25 9.81
C ALA A 354 -7.26 28.27 9.19
N GLY A 355 -7.87 29.45 9.11
CA GLY A 355 -9.25 29.60 8.67
C GLY A 355 -10.22 28.87 9.59
N ARG A 356 -11.07 27.99 9.02
CA ARG A 356 -12.06 27.18 9.76
C ARG A 356 -11.51 25.84 10.29
N GLY A 357 -10.19 25.61 10.24
CA GLY A 357 -9.59 24.34 10.67
C GLY A 357 -8.15 24.49 11.15
N PHE A 358 -7.40 23.40 11.13
CA PHE A 358 -6.01 23.35 11.60
C PHE A 358 -5.07 22.96 10.46
N LYS A 359 -4.01 23.75 10.29
CA LYS A 359 -2.87 23.40 9.44
C LYS A 359 -1.88 22.60 10.27
N LEU A 360 -1.40 21.50 9.70
CA LEU A 360 -0.45 20.59 10.31
C LEU A 360 0.92 20.77 9.65
N ALA A 361 1.99 20.75 10.43
CA ALA A 361 3.35 20.85 9.90
C ALA A 361 4.37 20.00 10.69
N GLN A 362 5.38 19.48 9.98
CA GLN A 362 6.61 18.90 10.52
C GLN A 362 7.82 19.61 9.90
N VAL A 363 8.88 19.75 10.71
CA VAL A 363 10.14 20.36 10.27
C VAL A 363 11.02 19.34 9.54
N ASN A 364 10.99 18.07 9.95
CA ASN A 364 11.76 17.01 9.32
C ASN A 364 10.98 15.68 9.30
N PRO A 365 10.73 15.11 8.10
CA PRO A 365 10.93 15.68 6.77
C PRO A 365 9.84 16.71 6.49
N GLU A 366 10.20 17.83 5.86
CA GLU A 366 9.29 18.94 5.55
C GLU A 366 7.95 18.46 5.02
N TRP A 367 6.91 18.55 5.86
CA TRP A 367 5.58 18.03 5.55
C TRP A 367 4.52 18.97 6.06
N GLN A 368 3.47 19.20 5.26
CA GLN A 368 2.33 20.02 5.61
C GLN A 368 1.02 19.38 5.15
N SER A 369 -0.03 19.50 5.97
CA SER A 369 -1.38 19.03 5.65
C SER A 369 -2.42 19.88 6.40
N SER A 370 -3.68 19.46 6.37
CA SER A 370 -4.74 19.98 7.22
C SER A 370 -5.42 18.84 7.96
N LEU A 371 -5.84 19.07 9.20
CA LEU A 371 -6.45 18.03 10.04
C LEU A 371 -7.69 17.40 9.38
N SER A 372 -8.44 18.18 8.60
CA SER A 372 -9.60 17.71 7.82
C SER A 372 -9.27 16.70 6.73
N LYS A 373 -8.02 16.66 6.23
CA LYS A 373 -7.57 15.72 5.19
C LYS A 373 -7.10 14.39 5.77
N GLU A 374 -6.75 14.37 7.05
CA GLU A 374 -6.28 13.18 7.76
C GLU A 374 -7.48 12.47 8.39
N SER A 375 -8.46 11.97 7.64
CA SER A 375 -9.74 11.48 8.22
C SER A 375 -9.65 10.16 8.97
N ASN A 376 -8.63 9.33 8.67
CA ASN A 376 -8.58 7.93 9.10
C ASN A 376 -7.53 7.66 10.20
N VAL A 377 -7.11 8.70 10.93
CA VAL A 377 -6.11 8.60 12.00
C VAL A 377 -6.74 8.88 13.36
N ARG A 378 -6.25 8.24 14.41
CA ARG A 378 -6.53 8.67 15.79
C ARG A 378 -5.68 9.88 16.12
N VAL A 379 -6.16 10.76 17.00
CA VAL A 379 -5.46 11.99 17.38
C VAL A 379 -5.18 11.96 18.87
N ALA A 380 -3.93 12.23 19.22
CA ALA A 380 -3.53 12.40 20.62
C ALA A 380 -2.81 13.74 20.79
N LYS A 381 -3.11 14.48 21.86
CA LYS A 381 -2.44 15.74 22.21
C LYS A 381 -1.20 15.44 23.07
N LEU A 382 -0.14 16.24 22.91
CA LEU A 382 1.01 16.14 23.79
C LEU A 382 0.61 16.60 25.20
N SER A 383 0.76 15.71 26.19
CA SER A 383 0.38 15.97 27.59
C SER A 383 1.60 16.05 28.52
N GLN A 384 2.67 15.30 28.26
CA GLN A 384 3.91 15.36 29.06
C GLN A 384 5.16 15.26 28.18
N ILE A 385 6.23 15.91 28.62
CA ILE A 385 7.59 15.77 28.08
C ILE A 385 8.50 15.43 29.26
N GLU A 386 9.16 14.29 29.18
CA GLU A 386 10.18 13.90 30.16
C GLU A 386 11.56 13.99 29.52
N MET A 387 12.40 14.82 30.12
CA MET A 387 13.78 15.02 29.68
C MET A 387 14.62 13.86 30.24
N ALA A 388 15.40 13.22 29.37
CA ALA A 388 16.28 12.12 29.75
C ALA A 388 17.48 12.60 30.57
#